data_AF-A0A812I9A0-F1
#
_entry.id   AF-A0A812I9A0-F1
#
_cell.length_a   1.000
_cell.length_b   1.000
_cell.length_c   1.000
_cell.angle_alpha   90.00
_cell.angle_beta   90.00
_cell.angle_gamma   90.00
#
_symmetry.space_group_name_H-M   'P 1'
#
loop_
_entity.id
_entity.type
_entity.pdbx_description
1 polymer ?
#
loop_
_entity_poly.entity_id
_entity_poly.type
_entity_poly.pdbx_seq_one_letter_code
_entity_poly.pdbx_strand_id
1 'polypeptide(L)'
;MDSAHHRLNESEPVPAIGVLSQRTWAVATSWSLWLRRFRSSSEPVLATQAGVQQLVDQAVRQLFEGLFREASEKQRQRAALGIQATGAKANREALYLDREHRDRWEKLARSFLERALERMQASEAADVSQLRRHAALQHFLEVDVADLYLPPHKRCSEDTYMDEPLQDVCVQFLMDVTRGVYVVQGVRYDFEAELVKSGLDVEHQSLEVESLKETFAFNVAVDVRRQLAESDAGHMGQRCSNQLVQAATALLTQSGLANIERACGDHIIVSGGDQELFFELKQGPPRCWDLVLSCKKSNFTSFMLGSRSDEAEVLICAPSSHITRFALIRLAASDNDHLQPISVEVLDFRSEVELQDQLGRPISLFPDLQGGQGRAELLVALAMRPLHLLRRLPMRCAMRCVSSARWARASARSSWAGLTQNERGCNDSGAVQLRMMQP
;
A
#
# COMPACT_ATOMS: atom_id res chain seq x y z
N MET A 1 -52.38 45.69 27.26
CA MET A 1 -52.69 46.01 25.84
C MET A 1 -51.35 46.12 25.14
N ASP A 2 -50.77 45.16 24.43
CA ASP A 2 -51.11 43.78 24.07
C ASP A 2 -49.79 42.99 24.10
N SER A 3 -49.78 41.80 24.70
CA SER A 3 -48.64 40.87 24.65
C SER A 3 -49.03 39.67 23.82
N ALA A 4 -48.46 39.60 22.62
CA ALA A 4 -48.63 38.50 21.69
C ALA A 4 -47.72 37.33 22.11
N HIS A 5 -48.33 36.27 22.65
CA HIS A 5 -47.68 34.99 22.85
C HIS A 5 -47.58 34.24 21.51
N HIS A 6 -46.36 34.13 20.99
CA HIS A 6 -46.03 33.17 19.94
C HIS A 6 -46.06 31.75 20.53
N ARG A 7 -47.03 30.93 20.07
CA ARG A 7 -47.05 29.48 20.30
C ARG A 7 -46.09 28.80 19.34
N LEU A 8 -45.18 28.00 19.88
CA LEU A 8 -44.32 27.08 19.13
C LEU A 8 -45.16 25.89 18.67
N ASN A 9 -45.06 25.59 17.38
CA ASN A 9 -45.69 24.45 16.73
C ASN A 9 -45.00 23.15 17.14
N GLU A 10 -45.84 22.14 17.27
CA GLU A 10 -45.54 20.76 17.66
C GLU A 10 -44.57 20.10 16.68
N SER A 11 -43.59 19.40 17.25
CA SER A 11 -42.57 18.60 16.57
C SER A 11 -43.19 17.35 15.91
N GLU A 12 -42.98 17.21 14.60
CA GLU A 12 -43.26 15.96 13.88
C GLU A 12 -42.30 14.83 14.31
N PRO A 13 -42.77 13.57 14.38
CA PRO A 13 -41.93 12.43 14.72
C PRO A 13 -41.00 12.06 13.57
N VAL A 14 -39.70 12.11 13.82
CA VAL A 14 -38.65 11.56 12.95
C VAL A 14 -38.87 10.05 12.80
N PRO A 15 -38.92 9.50 11.57
CA PRO A 15 -39.06 8.06 11.39
C PRO A 15 -37.81 7.34 11.86
N ALA A 16 -38.03 6.29 12.67
CA ALA A 16 -37.00 5.36 13.10
C ALA A 16 -36.36 4.70 11.87
N ILE A 17 -35.11 5.08 11.58
CA ILE A 17 -34.26 4.39 10.61
C ILE A 17 -33.89 3.03 11.22
N GLY A 18 -34.62 2.01 10.79
CA GLY A 18 -34.39 0.62 11.13
C GLY A 18 -33.22 0.01 10.35
N VAL A 19 -32.40 -0.74 11.09
CA VAL A 19 -31.69 -1.94 10.63
C VAL A 19 -30.71 -1.76 9.46
N LEU A 20 -29.63 -0.99 9.67
CA LEU A 20 -28.39 -1.08 8.88
C LEU A 20 -27.18 -0.71 9.77
N SER A 21 -26.77 -1.59 10.70
CA SER A 21 -25.47 -1.38 11.43
C SER A 21 -24.91 -2.55 12.25
N GLN A 22 -25.45 -3.78 12.18
CA GLN A 22 -24.87 -4.89 12.98
C GLN A 22 -23.62 -5.55 12.35
N ARG A 23 -23.34 -5.31 11.05
CA ARG A 23 -22.14 -5.87 10.39
C ARG A 23 -20.87 -5.03 10.56
N THR A 24 -20.97 -3.75 10.91
CA THR A 24 -19.84 -2.80 10.88
C THR A 24 -19.15 -2.63 12.24
N TRP A 25 -19.88 -2.73 13.36
CA TRP A 25 -19.28 -2.79 14.70
C TRP A 25 -18.49 -4.09 14.96
N ALA A 26 -18.80 -5.14 14.20
CA ALA A 26 -18.09 -6.41 14.27
C ALA A 26 -16.63 -6.28 13.80
N VAL A 27 -16.27 -5.36 12.90
CA VAL A 27 -14.88 -5.27 12.40
C VAL A 27 -13.96 -4.70 13.48
N ALA A 28 -14.25 -3.55 14.08
CA ALA A 28 -13.38 -2.97 15.12
C ALA A 28 -13.25 -3.83 16.39
N THR A 29 -14.32 -4.54 16.80
CA THR A 29 -14.29 -5.48 17.94
C THR A 29 -13.73 -6.85 17.58
N SER A 30 -13.92 -7.32 16.34
CA SER A 30 -13.26 -8.54 15.82
C SER A 30 -11.76 -8.35 15.75
N TRP A 31 -11.24 -7.16 15.50
CA TRP A 31 -9.80 -6.93 15.41
C TRP A 31 -9.09 -7.11 16.76
N SER A 32 -9.65 -6.60 17.87
CA SER A 32 -9.09 -6.83 19.21
C SER A 32 -9.26 -8.27 19.71
N LEU A 33 -10.30 -8.98 19.27
CA LEU A 33 -10.50 -10.41 19.54
C LEU A 33 -9.63 -11.31 18.66
N TRP A 34 -9.38 -10.92 17.41
CA TRP A 34 -8.49 -11.61 16.47
C TRP A 34 -7.02 -11.47 16.91
N LEU A 35 -6.63 -10.30 17.43
CA LEU A 35 -5.33 -10.08 18.10
C LEU A 35 -5.05 -11.07 19.25
N ARG A 36 -6.07 -11.71 19.84
CA ARG A 36 -5.91 -12.71 20.92
C ARG A 36 -5.87 -14.17 20.46
N ARG A 37 -6.29 -14.49 19.22
CA ARG A 37 -6.59 -15.87 18.82
C ARG A 37 -5.38 -16.67 18.30
N PHE A 38 -4.25 -16.02 18.01
CA PHE A 38 -3.03 -16.67 17.50
C PHE A 38 -1.88 -16.57 18.49
N ARG A 39 -1.99 -17.30 19.61
CA ARG A 39 -0.82 -17.72 20.38
C ARG A 39 -0.60 -19.20 20.10
N SER A 40 0.20 -19.51 19.10
CA SER A 40 0.70 -20.86 18.88
C SER A 40 1.56 -21.25 20.09
N SER A 41 1.28 -22.41 20.70
CA SER A 41 2.01 -22.97 21.84
C SER A 41 3.36 -23.56 21.42
N SER A 42 4.21 -22.75 20.82
CA SER A 42 5.60 -23.09 20.51
C SER A 42 6.45 -22.72 21.72
N GLU A 43 7.18 -23.67 22.31
CA GLU A 43 8.11 -23.34 23.39
C GLU A 43 9.18 -22.36 22.89
N PRO A 44 9.47 -21.27 23.62
CA PRO A 44 10.47 -20.31 23.21
C PRO A 44 11.85 -20.96 23.29
N VAL A 45 12.43 -21.26 22.13
CA VAL A 45 13.86 -21.59 22.04
C VAL A 45 14.62 -20.33 22.44
N LEU A 46 15.32 -20.38 23.59
CA LEU A 46 16.20 -19.30 24.04
C LEU A 46 17.35 -19.15 23.04
N ALA A 47 17.15 -18.32 22.01
CA ALA A 47 18.22 -17.94 21.10
C ALA A 47 19.31 -17.22 21.91
N THR A 48 20.57 -17.64 21.73
CA THR A 48 21.69 -16.90 22.31
C THR A 48 21.75 -15.50 21.70
N GLN A 49 22.20 -14.50 22.45
CA GLN A 49 22.35 -13.12 21.95
C GLN A 49 23.16 -13.05 20.65
N ALA A 50 24.18 -13.91 20.51
CA ALA A 50 24.96 -14.06 19.29
C ALA A 50 24.12 -14.55 18.10
N GLY A 51 23.22 -15.51 18.32
CA GLY A 51 22.29 -15.99 17.28
C GLY A 51 21.33 -14.90 16.83
N VAL A 52 20.80 -14.12 17.77
CA VAL A 52 19.90 -12.99 17.46
C VAL A 52 20.61 -11.94 16.60
N GLN A 53 21.83 -11.55 16.95
CA GLN A 53 22.62 -10.59 16.17
C GLN A 53 22.86 -11.10 14.74
N GLN A 54 23.16 -12.39 14.57
CA GLN A 54 23.36 -12.98 13.26
C GLN A 54 22.09 -12.90 12.39
N LEU A 55 20.91 -13.12 12.97
CA LEU A 55 19.63 -13.00 12.25
C LEU A 55 19.36 -11.55 11.82
N VAL A 56 19.60 -10.58 12.71
CA VAL A 56 19.48 -9.14 12.41
C VAL A 56 20.41 -8.75 11.26
N ASP A 57 21.69 -9.12 11.37
CA ASP A 57 22.71 -8.81 10.38
C ASP A 57 22.38 -9.41 9.01
N GLN A 58 21.85 -10.64 8.99
CA GLN A 58 21.41 -11.30 7.78
C GLN A 58 20.20 -10.59 7.16
N ALA A 59 19.19 -10.24 7.96
CA ALA A 59 17.99 -9.56 7.50
C ALA A 59 18.31 -8.18 6.88
N VAL A 60 19.14 -7.37 7.57
CA VAL A 60 19.56 -6.05 7.09
C VAL A 60 20.38 -6.17 5.81
N ARG A 61 21.35 -7.09 5.77
CA ARG A 61 22.15 -7.33 4.55
C ARG A 61 21.26 -7.69 3.36
N GLN A 62 20.34 -8.66 3.54
CA GLN A 62 19.43 -9.09 2.48
C GLN A 62 18.54 -7.94 1.96
N LEU A 63 18.07 -7.07 2.86
CA LEU A 63 17.31 -5.88 2.50
C LEU A 63 18.12 -4.93 1.61
N PHE A 64 19.28 -4.47 2.09
CA PHE A 64 20.03 -3.41 1.42
C PHE A 64 20.75 -3.91 0.16
N GLU A 65 21.19 -5.17 0.10
CA GLU A 65 21.64 -5.78 -1.15
C GLU A 65 20.50 -5.90 -2.17
N GLY A 66 19.28 -6.18 -1.72
CA GLY A 66 18.08 -6.18 -2.55
C GLY A 66 17.81 -4.80 -3.16
N LEU A 67 17.80 -3.76 -2.32
CA LEU A 67 17.55 -2.37 -2.73
C LEU A 67 18.64 -1.84 -3.67
N PHE A 68 19.91 -2.14 -3.39
CA PHE A 68 21.03 -1.79 -4.27
C PHE A 68 20.89 -2.42 -5.65
N ARG A 69 20.57 -3.73 -5.72
CA ARG A 69 20.35 -4.43 -6.99
C ARG A 69 19.17 -3.85 -7.76
N GLU A 70 18.04 -3.60 -7.08
CA GLU A 70 16.85 -2.99 -7.68
C GLU A 70 17.16 -1.61 -8.28
N ALA A 71 17.85 -0.73 -7.54
CA ALA A 71 18.26 0.59 -8.04
C ALA A 71 19.20 0.47 -9.25
N SER A 72 20.19 -0.42 -9.18
CA SER A 72 21.15 -0.66 -10.27
C SER A 72 20.48 -1.22 -11.54
N GLU A 73 19.50 -2.10 -11.40
CA GLU A 73 18.71 -2.65 -12.50
C GLU A 73 17.84 -1.56 -13.16
N LYS A 74 17.12 -0.77 -12.37
CA LYS A 74 16.29 0.33 -12.88
C LYS A 74 17.10 1.39 -13.62
N GLN A 75 18.27 1.76 -13.08
CA GLN A 75 19.18 2.71 -13.74
C GLN A 75 19.65 2.17 -15.10
N ARG A 76 20.04 0.89 -15.17
CA ARG A 76 20.45 0.24 -16.42
C ARG A 76 19.31 0.12 -17.43
N GLN A 77 18.12 -0.28 -17.00
CA GLN A 77 16.94 -0.40 -17.87
C GLN A 77 16.59 0.95 -18.49
N ARG A 78 16.57 2.02 -17.71
CA ARG A 78 16.28 3.36 -18.25
C ARG A 78 17.37 3.86 -19.19
N ALA A 79 18.64 3.62 -18.87
CA ALA A 79 19.74 3.95 -19.78
C ALA A 79 19.61 3.20 -21.12
N ALA A 80 19.23 1.92 -21.10
CA ALA A 80 19.00 1.13 -22.30
C ALA A 80 17.82 1.63 -23.14
N LEU A 81 16.78 2.16 -22.49
CA LEU A 81 15.59 2.72 -23.13
C LEU A 81 15.71 4.21 -23.49
N GLY A 82 16.81 4.88 -23.12
CA GLY A 82 16.97 6.32 -23.31
C GLY A 82 16.01 7.19 -22.47
N ILE A 83 15.44 6.64 -21.40
CA ILE A 83 14.46 7.32 -20.54
C ILE A 83 15.20 8.07 -19.42
N GLN A 84 14.93 9.37 -19.27
CA GLN A 84 15.43 10.13 -18.12
C GLN A 84 14.55 9.90 -16.89
N ALA A 85 15.17 9.67 -15.73
CA ALA A 85 14.46 9.61 -14.46
C ALA A 85 13.99 11.01 -14.05
N THR A 86 12.85 11.09 -13.35
CA THR A 86 12.50 12.30 -12.62
C THR A 86 13.52 12.56 -11.51
N GLY A 87 13.66 13.81 -11.06
CA GLY A 87 14.59 14.18 -9.99
C GLY A 87 14.39 13.34 -8.73
N ALA A 88 13.13 13.16 -8.31
CA ALA A 88 12.78 12.35 -7.15
C ALA A 88 13.19 10.88 -7.28
N LYS A 89 12.93 10.27 -8.46
CA LYS A 89 13.34 8.87 -8.72
C LYS A 89 14.86 8.72 -8.75
N ALA A 90 15.58 9.67 -9.36
CA ALA A 90 17.04 9.67 -9.37
C ALA A 90 17.62 9.82 -7.96
N ASN A 91 17.08 10.74 -7.14
CA ASN A 91 17.49 10.93 -5.74
C ASN A 91 17.25 9.68 -4.91
N ARG A 92 16.09 9.03 -5.07
CA ARG A 92 15.75 7.79 -4.36
C ARG A 92 16.67 6.63 -4.72
N GLU A 93 17.13 6.54 -5.97
CA GLU A 93 18.09 5.52 -6.37
C GLU A 93 19.51 5.83 -5.88
N ALA A 94 19.91 7.11 -5.92
CA ALA A 94 21.20 7.56 -5.40
C ALA A 94 21.37 7.20 -3.92
N LEU A 95 20.28 7.19 -3.14
CA LEU A 95 20.28 6.75 -1.73
C LEU A 95 20.80 5.31 -1.54
N TYR A 96 20.59 4.43 -2.52
CA TYR A 96 21.01 3.02 -2.45
C TYR A 96 22.31 2.73 -3.18
N LEU A 97 22.59 3.50 -4.24
CA LEU A 97 23.81 3.38 -5.04
C LEU A 97 25.02 3.99 -4.32
N ASP A 98 24.82 5.04 -3.54
CA ASP A 98 25.85 5.63 -2.69
C ASP A 98 26.15 4.76 -1.47
N ARG A 99 27.43 4.45 -1.25
CA ARG A 99 27.86 3.54 -0.18
C ARG A 99 27.71 4.17 1.20
N GLU A 100 28.04 5.45 1.36
CA GLU A 100 27.99 6.11 2.67
C GLU A 100 26.55 6.26 3.16
N HIS A 101 25.64 6.64 2.27
CA HIS A 101 24.21 6.67 2.56
C HIS A 101 23.69 5.29 2.94
N ARG A 102 24.04 4.24 2.17
CA ARG A 102 23.61 2.88 2.48
C ARG A 102 24.13 2.40 3.83
N ASP A 103 25.41 2.59 4.13
CA ASP A 103 26.01 2.19 5.41
C ASP A 103 25.34 2.90 6.60
N ARG A 104 24.95 4.17 6.44
CA ARG A 104 24.17 4.91 7.45
C ARG A 104 22.79 4.29 7.68
N TRP A 105 22.05 3.99 6.62
CA TRP A 105 20.71 3.39 6.72
C TRP A 105 20.75 1.96 7.27
N GLU A 106 21.76 1.17 6.90
CA GLU A 106 22.00 -0.16 7.48
C GLU A 106 22.17 -0.09 8.99
N LYS A 107 22.93 0.89 9.50
CA LYS A 107 23.14 1.09 10.94
C LYS A 107 21.83 1.45 11.66
N LEU A 108 21.01 2.32 11.06
CA LEU A 108 19.70 2.69 11.61
C LEU A 108 18.77 1.47 11.66
N ALA A 109 18.70 0.70 10.58
CA ALA A 109 17.89 -0.52 10.50
C ALA A 109 18.30 -1.58 11.55
N ARG A 110 19.62 -1.79 11.78
CA ARG A 110 20.11 -2.68 12.84
C ARG A 110 19.65 -2.22 14.22
N SER A 111 19.86 -0.94 14.52
CA SER A 111 19.49 -0.34 15.81
C SER A 111 17.97 -0.46 16.05
N PHE A 112 17.17 -0.30 14.99
CA PHE A 112 15.72 -0.52 15.06
C PHE A 112 15.36 -1.97 15.34
N LEU A 113 15.93 -2.93 14.60
CA LEU A 113 15.61 -4.35 14.79
C LEU A 113 16.02 -4.86 16.17
N GLU A 114 17.13 -4.39 16.72
CA GLU A 114 17.56 -4.71 18.09
C GLU A 114 16.47 -4.33 19.11
N ARG A 115 15.89 -3.13 19.00
CA ARG A 115 14.76 -2.68 19.86
C ARG A 115 13.45 -3.40 19.53
N ALA A 116 13.18 -3.66 18.25
CA ALA A 116 11.95 -4.31 17.82
C ALA A 116 11.90 -5.77 18.30
N LEU A 117 13.04 -6.46 18.31
CA LEU A 117 13.15 -7.84 18.79
C LEU A 117 12.75 -7.98 20.26
N GLU A 118 13.13 -7.03 21.12
CA GLU A 118 12.71 -7.03 22.53
C GLU A 118 11.17 -7.03 22.65
N ARG A 119 10.48 -6.37 21.71
CA ARG A 119 9.01 -6.34 21.66
C ARG A 119 8.43 -7.60 21.01
N MET A 120 9.06 -8.10 19.95
CA MET A 120 8.60 -9.28 19.20
C MET A 120 8.77 -10.60 19.97
N GLN A 121 9.78 -10.69 20.86
CA GLN A 121 10.04 -11.87 21.69
C GLN A 121 8.85 -12.30 22.56
N ALA A 122 7.87 -11.41 22.79
CA ALA A 122 6.64 -11.73 23.48
C ALA A 122 5.61 -12.49 22.61
N SER A 123 5.77 -12.52 21.29
CA SER A 123 4.71 -12.93 20.35
C SER A 123 5.04 -14.15 19.50
N GLU A 124 6.28 -14.36 19.03
CA GLU A 124 6.68 -15.53 18.21
C GLU A 124 8.20 -15.48 17.90
N ALA A 125 8.79 -16.62 17.50
CA ALA A 125 10.18 -16.66 17.04
C ALA A 125 10.28 -16.01 15.65
N ALA A 126 10.79 -14.78 15.58
CA ALA A 126 10.92 -14.03 14.34
C ALA A 126 11.94 -14.70 13.40
N ASP A 127 11.51 -15.03 12.18
CA ASP A 127 12.42 -15.50 11.13
C ASP A 127 13.14 -14.33 10.42
N VAL A 128 14.18 -14.65 9.64
CA VAL A 128 14.94 -13.64 8.88
C VAL A 128 14.04 -12.86 7.91
N SER A 129 13.00 -13.49 7.36
CA SER A 129 12.08 -12.88 6.40
C SER A 129 11.23 -11.80 7.08
N GLN A 130 10.67 -12.10 8.26
CA GLN A 130 9.90 -11.18 9.08
C GLN A 130 10.78 -10.02 9.55
N LEU A 131 11.99 -10.29 10.06
CA LEU A 131 12.92 -9.22 10.42
C LEU A 131 13.26 -8.32 9.23
N ARG A 132 13.50 -8.90 8.04
CA ARG A 132 13.73 -8.14 6.81
C ARG A 132 12.53 -7.27 6.45
N ARG A 133 11.31 -7.80 6.58
CA ARG A 133 10.04 -7.09 6.34
C ARG A 133 9.86 -5.91 7.29
N HIS A 134 10.10 -6.10 8.58
CA HIS A 134 10.06 -5.01 9.57
C HIS A 134 11.10 -3.93 9.28
N ALA A 135 12.35 -4.31 9.02
CA ALA A 135 13.40 -3.36 8.66
C ALA A 135 13.08 -2.62 7.35
N ALA A 136 12.49 -3.30 6.36
CA ALA A 136 12.10 -2.70 5.09
C ALA A 136 11.01 -1.65 5.29
N LEU A 137 9.95 -1.97 6.02
CA LEU A 137 8.87 -1.03 6.30
C LEU A 137 9.40 0.17 7.09
N GLN A 138 10.15 -0.06 8.16
CA GLN A 138 10.78 1.01 8.94
C GLN A 138 11.60 1.94 8.04
N HIS A 139 12.50 1.37 7.23
CA HIS A 139 13.36 2.12 6.33
C HIS A 139 12.56 2.96 5.32
N PHE A 140 11.51 2.42 4.70
CA PHE A 140 10.70 3.18 3.75
C PHE A 140 9.99 4.36 4.40
N LEU A 141 9.43 4.16 5.60
CA LEU A 141 8.77 5.22 6.35
C LEU A 141 9.75 6.30 6.80
N GLU A 142 10.94 5.91 7.27
CA GLU A 142 11.98 6.87 7.66
C GLU A 142 12.46 7.70 6.46
N VAL A 143 12.60 7.09 5.28
CA VAL A 143 12.92 7.81 4.04
C VAL A 143 11.83 8.82 3.70
N ASP A 144 10.56 8.42 3.75
CA ASP A 144 9.43 9.30 3.40
C ASP A 144 9.29 10.46 4.42
N VAL A 145 9.47 10.20 5.72
CA VAL A 145 9.48 11.26 6.75
C VAL A 145 10.71 12.16 6.62
N ALA A 146 11.90 11.59 6.35
CA ALA A 146 13.11 12.38 6.11
C ALA A 146 12.95 13.32 4.91
N ASP A 147 12.16 12.93 3.91
CA ASP A 147 11.91 13.69 2.69
C ASP A 147 11.24 15.05 2.94
N LEU A 148 10.39 15.12 3.97
CA LEU A 148 9.69 16.35 4.38
C LEU A 148 10.65 17.47 4.77
N TYR A 149 11.87 17.13 5.16
CA TYR A 149 12.91 18.07 5.59
C TYR A 149 13.87 18.45 4.46
N LEU A 150 13.76 17.80 3.30
CA LEU A 150 14.64 18.06 2.17
C LEU A 150 14.09 19.22 1.31
N PRO A 151 14.98 20.05 0.74
CA PRO A 151 14.57 21.02 -0.25
C PRO A 151 13.99 20.29 -1.49
N PRO A 152 13.05 20.89 -2.24
CA PRO A 152 12.32 20.20 -3.31
C PRO A 152 13.18 19.44 -4.32
N HIS A 153 14.34 19.99 -4.71
CA HIS A 153 15.24 19.35 -5.69
C HIS A 153 16.02 18.15 -5.15
N LYS A 154 16.05 17.93 -3.83
CA LYS A 154 16.70 16.77 -3.18
C LYS A 154 15.68 15.73 -2.70
N ARG A 155 14.39 15.98 -2.86
CA ARG A 155 13.35 15.05 -2.45
C ARG A 155 13.42 13.74 -3.22
N CYS A 156 13.04 12.66 -2.56
CA CYS A 156 12.91 11.29 -3.03
C CYS A 156 11.45 10.91 -3.30
N SER A 157 10.49 11.73 -2.84
CA SER A 157 9.08 11.63 -3.18
C SER A 157 8.65 12.69 -4.20
N GLU A 158 7.60 12.37 -4.95
CA GLU A 158 6.88 13.29 -5.84
C GLU A 158 5.63 13.86 -5.15
N ASP A 159 5.46 13.62 -3.85
CA ASP A 159 4.31 14.08 -3.09
C ASP A 159 4.22 15.61 -3.10
N THR A 160 3.02 16.08 -3.39
CA THR A 160 2.64 17.48 -3.34
C THR A 160 1.71 17.73 -2.15
N TYR A 161 1.69 18.98 -1.71
CA TYR A 161 0.84 19.47 -0.63
C TYR A 161 -0.02 20.59 -1.21
N MET A 162 -1.24 20.72 -0.70
CA MET A 162 -2.18 21.73 -1.20
C MET A 162 -1.67 23.15 -0.91
N ASP A 163 -2.36 24.14 -1.47
CA ASP A 163 -2.30 25.52 -0.99
C ASP A 163 -3.26 25.71 0.20
N GLU A 164 -3.39 26.94 0.70
CA GLU A 164 -4.40 27.28 1.71
C GLU A 164 -5.81 26.83 1.28
N PRO A 165 -6.66 26.31 2.20
CA PRO A 165 -6.47 26.26 3.66
C PRO A 165 -5.77 25.00 4.19
N LEU A 166 -5.44 24.01 3.35
CA LEU A 166 -4.93 22.69 3.76
C LEU A 166 -3.47 22.45 3.34
N GLN A 167 -2.62 23.47 3.50
CA GLN A 167 -1.25 23.48 2.97
C GLN A 167 -0.29 22.40 3.52
N ASP A 168 -0.68 21.74 4.59
CA ASP A 168 0.02 20.67 5.28
C ASP A 168 -0.57 19.29 4.98
N VAL A 169 -1.60 19.20 4.15
CA VAL A 169 -2.25 17.95 3.75
C VAL A 169 -1.70 17.48 2.40
N CYS A 170 -1.27 16.21 2.36
CA CYS A 170 -0.82 15.56 1.13
C CYS A 170 -1.96 15.51 0.09
N VAL A 171 -1.71 15.90 -1.16
CA VAL A 171 -2.73 15.87 -2.23
C VAL A 171 -3.24 14.46 -2.49
N GLN A 172 -2.35 13.45 -2.41
CA GLN A 172 -2.72 12.05 -2.60
C GLN A 172 -3.73 11.57 -1.54
N PHE A 173 -3.67 12.12 -0.32
CA PHE A 173 -4.64 11.81 0.73
C PHE A 173 -6.05 12.21 0.32
N LEU A 174 -6.23 13.42 -0.20
CA LEU A 174 -7.53 13.91 -0.65
C LEU A 174 -8.08 13.08 -1.82
N MET A 175 -7.22 12.57 -2.68
CA MET A 175 -7.61 11.70 -3.80
C MET A 175 -7.98 10.28 -3.37
N ASP A 176 -7.34 9.75 -2.32
CA ASP A 176 -7.53 8.37 -1.88
C ASP A 176 -8.59 8.20 -0.79
N VAL A 177 -8.95 9.26 -0.07
CA VAL A 177 -9.79 9.17 1.13
C VAL A 177 -11.17 8.56 0.88
N THR A 178 -11.71 8.70 -0.33
CA THR A 178 -13.01 8.12 -0.72
C THR A 178 -12.93 6.63 -1.07
N ARG A 179 -11.72 6.05 -1.14
CA ARG A 179 -11.46 4.65 -1.53
C ARG A 179 -11.34 3.70 -0.33
N GLY A 180 -11.39 4.22 0.88
CA GLY A 180 -11.18 3.44 2.10
C GLY A 180 -12.03 3.92 3.25
N VAL A 181 -11.92 3.19 4.35
CA VAL A 181 -12.54 3.54 5.62
C VAL A 181 -11.50 4.23 6.49
N TYR A 182 -11.85 5.39 7.03
CA TYR A 182 -10.98 6.16 7.90
C TYR A 182 -11.60 6.24 9.31
N VAL A 183 -10.78 6.06 10.33
CA VAL A 183 -11.17 6.25 11.73
C VAL A 183 -10.23 7.25 12.36
N VAL A 184 -10.70 8.46 12.60
CA VAL A 184 -9.92 9.55 13.20
C VAL A 184 -10.41 9.76 14.61
N GLN A 185 -9.60 9.37 15.60
CA GLN A 185 -9.96 9.47 17.03
C GLN A 185 -11.33 8.84 17.36
N GLY A 186 -11.61 7.68 16.78
CA GLY A 186 -12.88 6.96 16.95
C GLY A 186 -14.03 7.46 16.08
N VAL A 187 -13.88 8.58 15.37
CA VAL A 187 -14.86 9.05 14.37
C VAL A 187 -14.63 8.29 13.07
N ARG A 188 -15.64 7.54 12.62
CA ARG A 188 -15.58 6.75 11.40
C ARG A 188 -16.09 7.55 10.19
N TYR A 189 -15.30 7.56 9.14
CA TYR A 189 -15.61 8.11 7.82
C TYR A 189 -15.61 6.97 6.79
N ASP A 190 -16.70 6.90 6.02
CA ASP A 190 -16.97 5.82 5.06
C ASP A 190 -17.77 6.41 3.89
N PHE A 191 -17.08 6.69 2.77
CA PHE A 191 -17.68 7.39 1.64
C PHE A 191 -18.78 6.58 0.98
N GLU A 192 -18.65 5.26 0.91
CA GLU A 192 -19.68 4.39 0.34
C GLU A 192 -20.98 4.49 1.16
N ALA A 193 -20.87 4.49 2.49
CA ALA A 193 -22.02 4.70 3.36
C ALA A 193 -22.63 6.10 3.20
N GLU A 194 -21.81 7.13 2.99
CA GLU A 194 -22.28 8.50 2.78
C GLU A 194 -22.98 8.69 1.43
N LEU A 195 -22.47 8.04 0.38
CA LEU A 195 -23.08 7.99 -0.95
C LEU A 195 -24.44 7.28 -0.91
N VAL A 196 -24.55 6.16 -0.21
CA VAL A 196 -25.84 5.46 -0.02
C VAL A 196 -26.83 6.35 0.73
N LYS A 197 -26.37 7.07 1.77
CA LYS A 197 -27.20 7.97 2.57
C LYS A 197 -27.70 9.18 1.78
N SER A 198 -26.89 9.72 0.86
CA SER A 198 -27.29 10.85 0.02
C SER A 198 -28.32 10.47 -1.03
N GLY A 199 -28.43 9.17 -1.36
CA GLY A 199 -29.34 8.67 -2.39
C GLY A 199 -28.95 9.12 -3.80
N LEU A 200 -27.70 9.58 -3.98
CA LEU A 200 -27.19 10.00 -5.28
C LEU A 200 -26.91 8.78 -6.16
N ASP A 201 -27.30 8.89 -7.43
CA ASP A 201 -26.97 7.92 -8.45
C ASP A 201 -25.65 8.33 -9.13
N VAL A 202 -24.64 7.47 -9.06
CA VAL A 202 -23.30 7.71 -9.62
C VAL A 202 -23.32 7.94 -11.13
N GLU A 203 -24.20 7.27 -11.87
CA GLU A 203 -24.24 7.37 -13.33
C GLU A 203 -24.95 8.64 -13.79
N HIS A 204 -25.98 9.07 -13.05
CA HIS A 204 -26.86 10.17 -13.45
C HIS A 204 -26.52 11.52 -12.81
N GLN A 205 -25.79 11.53 -11.68
CA GLN A 205 -25.53 12.72 -10.86
C GLN A 205 -24.03 12.90 -10.57
N SER A 206 -23.22 12.81 -11.63
CA SER A 206 -21.76 12.80 -11.50
C SER A 206 -21.19 14.07 -10.86
N LEU A 207 -21.74 15.25 -11.15
CA LEU A 207 -21.28 16.52 -10.57
C LEU A 207 -21.58 16.60 -9.06
N GLU A 208 -22.76 16.17 -8.64
CA GLU A 208 -23.15 16.12 -7.24
C GLU A 208 -22.30 15.09 -6.48
N VAL A 209 -21.97 13.95 -7.10
CA VAL A 209 -21.07 12.94 -6.52
C VAL A 209 -19.65 13.48 -6.37
N GLU A 210 -19.12 14.20 -7.35
CA GLU A 210 -17.79 14.83 -7.20
C GLU A 210 -17.80 15.90 -6.10
N SER A 211 -18.85 16.73 -6.02
CA SER A 211 -18.99 17.70 -4.92
C SER A 211 -19.08 17.01 -3.54
N LEU A 212 -19.77 15.88 -3.45
CA LEU A 212 -19.82 15.07 -2.24
C LEU A 212 -18.44 14.49 -1.89
N LYS A 213 -17.67 14.01 -2.89
CA LYS A 213 -16.29 13.53 -2.67
C LYS A 213 -15.38 14.62 -2.14
N GLU A 214 -15.42 15.81 -2.73
CA GLU A 214 -14.62 16.96 -2.28
C GLU A 214 -14.97 17.35 -0.85
N THR A 215 -16.26 17.44 -0.54
CA THR A 215 -16.75 17.76 0.82
C THR A 215 -16.32 16.70 1.82
N PHE A 216 -16.48 15.41 1.46
CA PHE A 216 -16.03 14.29 2.28
C PHE A 216 -14.53 14.37 2.56
N ALA A 217 -13.72 14.50 1.50
CA ALA A 217 -12.28 14.56 1.61
C ALA A 217 -11.80 15.73 2.48
N PHE A 218 -12.40 16.90 2.29
CA PHE A 218 -12.13 18.08 3.09
C PHE A 218 -12.46 17.85 4.57
N ASN A 219 -13.61 17.26 4.88
CA ASN A 219 -14.03 16.99 6.26
C ASN A 219 -13.08 16.05 6.99
N VAL A 220 -12.64 14.96 6.33
CA VAL A 220 -11.67 14.03 6.93
C VAL A 220 -10.33 14.74 7.14
N ALA A 221 -9.85 15.51 6.15
CA ALA A 221 -8.58 16.23 6.23
C ALA A 221 -8.57 17.28 7.35
N VAL A 222 -9.66 18.03 7.50
CA VAL A 222 -9.83 19.00 8.59
C VAL A 222 -9.80 18.29 9.94
N ASP A 223 -10.47 17.14 10.08
CA ASP A 223 -10.45 16.42 11.36
C ASP A 223 -9.05 15.88 11.67
N VAL A 224 -8.37 15.24 10.71
CA VAL A 224 -6.98 14.78 10.88
C VAL A 224 -6.07 15.94 11.32
N ARG A 225 -6.13 17.07 10.61
CA ARG A 225 -5.33 18.25 10.92
C ARG A 225 -5.64 18.79 12.30
N ARG A 226 -6.92 18.93 12.64
CA ARG A 226 -7.38 19.39 13.96
C ARG A 226 -6.83 18.50 15.07
N GLN A 227 -7.02 17.19 14.95
CA GLN A 227 -6.56 16.22 15.95
C GLN A 227 -5.05 16.32 16.18
N LEU A 228 -4.26 16.41 15.10
CA LEU A 228 -2.80 16.49 15.20
C LEU A 228 -2.34 17.86 15.76
N ALA A 229 -2.97 18.96 15.35
CA ALA A 229 -2.57 20.31 15.73
C ALA A 229 -2.99 20.71 17.15
N GLU A 230 -4.16 20.26 17.62
CA GLU A 230 -4.65 20.55 18.98
C GLU A 230 -3.96 19.68 20.05
N SER A 231 -3.17 18.70 19.65
CA SER A 231 -2.49 17.77 20.54
C SER A 231 -1.30 18.39 21.27
N ASP A 232 -0.86 17.78 22.38
CA ASP A 232 0.40 18.15 23.06
C ASP A 232 1.61 18.14 22.11
N ALA A 233 1.55 17.34 21.03
CA ALA A 233 2.57 17.31 19.98
C ALA A 233 2.53 18.58 19.10
N GLY A 234 1.34 19.15 18.88
CA GLY A 234 1.14 20.39 18.12
C GLY A 234 1.57 21.65 18.87
N HIS A 235 1.61 21.60 20.21
CA HIS A 235 2.09 22.69 21.05
C HIS A 235 3.61 22.95 20.93
N MET A 236 4.35 22.08 20.23
CA MET A 236 5.78 22.24 19.94
C MET A 236 6.07 23.21 18.78
N GLY A 237 5.07 23.98 18.36
CA GLY A 237 5.16 25.04 17.37
C GLY A 237 4.54 24.66 16.04
N GLN A 238 4.07 25.68 15.32
CA GLN A 238 3.31 25.53 14.08
C GLN A 238 4.04 24.67 13.03
N ARG A 239 5.36 24.81 12.92
CA ARG A 239 6.16 24.05 11.95
C ARG A 239 6.15 22.55 12.23
N CYS A 240 6.32 22.14 13.49
CA CYS A 240 6.29 20.74 13.89
C CYS A 240 4.89 20.15 13.64
N SER A 241 3.84 20.90 14.02
CA SER A 241 2.45 20.53 13.75
C SER A 241 2.21 20.30 12.25
N ASN A 242 2.61 21.23 11.39
CA ASN A 242 2.40 21.09 9.94
C ASN A 242 3.13 19.84 9.41
N GLN A 243 4.36 19.61 9.83
CA GLN A 243 5.12 18.43 9.39
C GLN A 243 4.50 17.13 9.89
N LEU A 244 3.86 17.14 11.08
CA LEU A 244 3.17 15.97 11.62
C LEU A 244 1.93 15.65 10.80
N VAL A 245 1.19 16.68 10.38
CA VAL A 245 0.05 16.54 9.44
C VAL A 245 0.54 16.03 8.09
N GLN A 246 1.65 16.55 7.55
CA GLN A 246 2.23 16.09 6.29
C GLN A 246 2.62 14.60 6.37
N ALA A 247 3.35 14.21 7.42
CA ALA A 247 3.76 12.83 7.64
C ALA A 247 2.54 11.90 7.79
N ALA A 248 1.57 12.27 8.64
CA ALA A 248 0.39 11.46 8.87
C ALA A 248 -0.45 11.31 7.60
N THR A 249 -0.75 12.42 6.91
CA THR A 249 -1.58 12.39 5.71
C THR A 249 -0.91 11.66 4.57
N ALA A 250 0.42 11.74 4.39
CA ALA A 250 1.15 10.94 3.41
C ALA A 250 1.04 9.43 3.69
N LEU A 251 1.13 9.02 4.97
CA LEU A 251 1.00 7.62 5.37
C LEU A 251 -0.44 7.09 5.30
N LEU A 252 -1.45 7.93 5.52
CA LEU A 252 -2.87 7.58 5.46
C LEU A 252 -3.41 7.54 4.01
N THR A 253 -2.58 7.12 3.05
CA THR A 253 -2.91 7.01 1.63
C THR A 253 -2.55 5.64 1.07
N GLN A 254 -2.79 5.43 -0.23
CA GLN A 254 -2.27 4.26 -0.92
C GLN A 254 -0.73 4.20 -0.96
N SER A 255 -0.01 5.31 -0.78
CA SER A 255 1.46 5.29 -0.71
C SER A 255 1.95 4.59 0.57
N GLY A 256 1.29 4.84 1.71
CA GLY A 256 1.56 4.12 2.96
C GLY A 256 1.29 2.61 2.83
N LEU A 257 0.19 2.24 2.16
CA LEU A 257 -0.10 0.84 1.84
C LEU A 257 0.93 0.25 0.85
N ALA A 258 1.39 1.01 -0.14
CA ALA A 258 2.41 0.58 -1.07
C ALA A 258 3.75 0.28 -0.36
N ASN A 259 4.11 1.05 0.68
CA ASN A 259 5.26 0.73 1.52
C ASN A 259 5.11 -0.59 2.25
N ILE A 260 3.90 -0.90 2.76
CA ILE A 260 3.58 -2.20 3.36
C ILE A 260 3.71 -3.33 2.35
N GLU A 261 3.15 -3.17 1.15
CA GLU A 261 3.26 -4.17 0.09
C GLU A 261 4.72 -4.39 -0.33
N ARG A 262 5.49 -3.29 -0.51
CA ARG A 262 6.90 -3.33 -0.86
C ARG A 262 7.74 -4.02 0.20
N ALA A 263 7.45 -3.77 1.48
CA ALA A 263 8.18 -4.37 2.59
C ALA A 263 8.03 -5.90 2.62
N CYS A 264 6.87 -6.43 2.22
CA CYS A 264 6.64 -7.88 2.10
C CYS A 264 7.59 -8.52 1.08
N GLY A 265 7.94 -7.80 0.01
CA GLY A 265 8.81 -8.26 -1.08
C GLY A 265 8.12 -9.21 -2.08
N ASP A 266 6.88 -9.59 -1.83
CA ASP A 266 6.01 -10.32 -2.74
C ASP A 266 4.98 -9.38 -3.38
N HIS A 267 5.20 -9.03 -4.64
CA HIS A 267 4.25 -8.24 -5.39
C HIS A 267 3.15 -9.16 -5.93
N ILE A 268 2.10 -9.37 -5.15
CA ILE A 268 0.94 -10.15 -5.59
C ILE A 268 -0.10 -9.21 -6.18
N ILE A 269 -0.30 -9.32 -7.49
CA ILE A 269 -1.32 -8.57 -8.23
C ILE A 269 -2.53 -9.49 -8.37
N VAL A 270 -3.69 -9.06 -7.89
CA VAL A 270 -4.93 -9.86 -7.96
C VAL A 270 -5.83 -9.37 -9.09
N SER A 271 -6.68 -10.24 -9.61
CA SER A 271 -7.70 -9.91 -10.60
C SER A 271 -9.09 -10.31 -10.12
N GLY A 272 -10.01 -9.33 -10.18
CA GLY A 272 -11.35 -9.42 -9.60
C GLY A 272 -11.35 -9.32 -8.08
N GLY A 273 -12.51 -9.60 -7.48
CA GLY A 273 -12.71 -9.60 -6.03
C GLY A 273 -12.89 -8.22 -5.42
N ASP A 274 -12.80 -8.19 -4.10
CA ASP A 274 -13.01 -7.01 -3.26
C ASP A 274 -11.69 -6.59 -2.62
N GLN A 275 -11.52 -5.28 -2.46
CA GLN A 275 -10.40 -4.68 -1.75
C GLN A 275 -10.93 -3.77 -0.64
N GLU A 276 -10.67 -4.14 0.60
CA GLU A 276 -11.01 -3.36 1.79
C GLU A 276 -9.76 -2.60 2.25
N LEU A 277 -9.82 -1.27 2.25
CA LEU A 277 -8.78 -0.39 2.77
C LEU A 277 -9.25 0.22 4.09
N PHE A 278 -8.42 0.12 5.13
CA PHE A 278 -8.71 0.65 6.45
C PHE A 278 -7.54 1.47 6.98
N PHE A 279 -7.86 2.66 7.46
CA PHE A 279 -6.92 3.60 8.04
C PHE A 279 -7.45 4.07 9.40
N GLU A 280 -6.62 4.05 10.43
CA GLU A 280 -6.95 4.64 11.74
C GLU A 280 -5.87 5.62 12.14
N LEU A 281 -6.26 6.76 12.69
CA LEU A 281 -5.40 7.70 13.38
C LEU A 281 -5.91 7.86 14.81
N LYS A 282 -5.09 7.56 15.81
CA LYS A 282 -5.43 7.73 17.22
C LYS A 282 -4.26 8.24 18.03
N GLN A 283 -4.56 8.87 19.14
CA GLN A 283 -3.54 9.32 20.08
C GLN A 283 -2.89 8.10 20.73
N GLY A 284 -1.56 8.06 20.66
CA GLY A 284 -0.74 7.07 21.35
C GLY A 284 -0.34 7.57 22.74
N PRO A 285 0.85 7.19 23.23
CA PRO A 285 1.48 7.84 24.37
C PRO A 285 1.58 9.38 24.18
N PRO A 286 1.92 10.13 25.24
CA PRO A 286 2.11 11.57 25.15
C PRO A 286 3.00 11.95 23.97
N ARG A 287 2.54 12.95 23.18
CA ARG A 287 3.20 13.45 21.95
C ARG A 287 3.41 12.43 20.83
N CYS A 288 2.70 11.32 20.89
CA CYS A 288 2.74 10.27 19.89
C CYS A 288 1.35 10.05 19.28
N TRP A 289 1.36 9.69 18.01
CA TRP A 289 0.18 9.33 17.24
C TRP A 289 0.40 7.95 16.64
N ASP A 290 -0.57 7.07 16.84
CA ASP A 290 -0.57 5.73 16.31
C ASP A 290 -1.45 5.70 15.06
N LEU A 291 -0.87 5.24 13.96
CA LEU A 291 -1.52 5.03 12.68
C LEU A 291 -1.68 3.53 12.46
N VAL A 292 -2.89 3.12 12.10
CA VAL A 292 -3.17 1.76 11.65
C VAL A 292 -3.43 1.80 10.16
N LEU A 293 -2.72 0.97 9.42
CA LEU A 293 -2.91 0.79 7.99
C LEU A 293 -3.23 -0.69 7.75
N SER A 294 -4.33 -0.96 7.07
CA SER A 294 -4.72 -2.31 6.71
C SER A 294 -5.28 -2.38 5.29
N CYS A 295 -4.89 -3.43 4.57
CA CYS A 295 -5.43 -3.77 3.27
C CYS A 295 -5.80 -5.26 3.26
N LYS A 296 -7.03 -5.55 2.88
CA LYS A 296 -7.49 -6.92 2.65
C LYS A 296 -7.99 -7.05 1.22
N LYS A 297 -7.43 -8.01 0.49
CA LYS A 297 -7.90 -8.42 -0.84
C LYS A 297 -8.54 -9.79 -0.68
N SER A 298 -9.78 -9.96 -1.13
CA SER A 298 -10.52 -11.23 -1.04
C SER A 298 -11.42 -11.43 -2.25
N ASN A 299 -12.00 -12.62 -2.41
CA ASN A 299 -12.93 -12.94 -3.50
C ASN A 299 -12.34 -12.80 -4.92
N PHE A 300 -11.02 -12.69 -5.06
CA PHE A 300 -10.34 -12.64 -6.34
C PHE A 300 -10.21 -14.05 -6.93
N THR A 301 -10.22 -14.14 -8.26
CA THR A 301 -10.25 -15.44 -8.96
C THR A 301 -8.91 -15.84 -9.57
N SER A 302 -8.01 -14.87 -9.72
CA SER A 302 -6.66 -15.11 -10.19
C SER A 302 -5.70 -14.08 -9.63
N PHE A 303 -4.41 -14.42 -9.67
CA PHE A 303 -3.34 -13.55 -9.24
C PHE A 303 -2.09 -13.75 -10.10
N MET A 304 -1.21 -12.76 -10.10
CA MET A 304 0.12 -12.81 -10.68
C MET A 304 1.14 -12.53 -9.60
N LEU A 305 2.26 -13.26 -9.65
CA LEU A 305 3.43 -12.94 -8.85
C LEU A 305 4.30 -12.02 -9.68
N GLY A 306 4.61 -10.84 -9.14
CA GLY A 306 5.65 -9.96 -9.67
C GLY A 306 7.02 -10.59 -9.42
N SER A 307 7.35 -11.65 -10.16
CA SER A 307 8.71 -12.12 -10.27
C SER A 307 9.50 -11.21 -11.21
N ARG A 308 10.81 -11.14 -11.01
CA ARG A 308 11.75 -10.45 -11.91
C ARG A 308 11.89 -11.12 -13.29
N SER A 309 11.10 -12.16 -13.57
CA SER A 309 11.10 -12.83 -14.87
C SER A 309 10.17 -12.08 -15.82
N ASP A 310 10.60 -11.93 -17.07
CA ASP A 310 9.82 -11.27 -18.13
C ASP A 310 8.49 -12.00 -18.44
N GLU A 311 8.31 -13.22 -17.94
CA GLU A 311 7.08 -14.00 -18.06
C GLU A 311 6.31 -13.95 -16.73
N ALA A 312 5.33 -13.06 -16.64
CA ALA A 312 4.36 -13.03 -15.55
C ALA A 312 3.33 -14.15 -15.76
N GLU A 313 3.32 -15.15 -14.88
CA GLU A 313 2.33 -16.24 -14.92
C GLU A 313 1.07 -15.83 -14.14
N VAL A 314 -0.09 -15.95 -14.80
CA VAL A 314 -1.40 -15.78 -14.17
C VAL A 314 -1.85 -17.12 -13.58
N LEU A 315 -1.94 -17.18 -12.26
CA LEU A 315 -2.40 -18.34 -11.51
C LEU A 315 -3.88 -18.17 -11.13
N ILE A 316 -4.66 -19.24 -11.25
CA ILE A 316 -6.08 -19.26 -10.90
C ILE A 316 -6.25 -19.80 -9.48
N CYS A 317 -7.00 -19.09 -8.64
CA CYS A 317 -7.24 -19.43 -7.23
C CYS A 317 -8.74 -19.50 -6.89
N ALA A 318 -9.08 -20.17 -5.79
CA ALA A 318 -10.44 -20.19 -5.27
C ALA A 318 -10.83 -18.82 -4.69
N PRO A 319 -12.13 -18.42 -4.74
CA PRO A 319 -12.61 -17.17 -4.14
C PRO A 319 -12.39 -17.06 -2.62
N SER A 320 -12.17 -18.17 -1.92
CA SER A 320 -11.77 -18.21 -0.50
C SER A 320 -10.36 -17.68 -0.25
N SER A 321 -9.57 -17.47 -1.30
CA SER A 321 -8.23 -16.90 -1.20
C SER A 321 -8.30 -15.45 -0.73
N HIS A 322 -7.37 -15.06 0.13
CA HIS A 322 -7.27 -13.70 0.62
C HIS A 322 -5.83 -13.31 0.95
N ILE A 323 -5.59 -12.01 0.90
CA ILE A 323 -4.33 -11.38 1.29
C ILE A 323 -4.67 -10.30 2.30
N THR A 324 -4.08 -10.36 3.48
CA THR A 324 -4.25 -9.36 4.52
C THR A 324 -2.90 -8.80 4.92
N ARG A 325 -2.77 -7.48 4.88
CA ARG A 325 -1.56 -6.76 5.29
C ARG A 325 -1.95 -5.69 6.28
N PHE A 326 -1.19 -5.58 7.35
CA PHE A 326 -1.47 -4.69 8.46
C PHE A 326 -0.18 -4.11 9.02
N ALA A 327 -0.17 -2.81 9.32
CA ALA A 327 0.89 -2.20 10.11
C ALA A 327 0.32 -1.26 11.17
N LEU A 328 0.97 -1.26 12.33
CA LEU A 328 0.81 -0.25 13.36
C LEU A 328 2.09 0.59 13.39
N ILE A 329 1.94 1.88 13.09
CA ILE A 329 3.02 2.85 12.94
C ILE A 329 2.83 3.93 13.99
N ARG A 330 3.91 4.33 14.66
CA ARG A 330 3.91 5.47 15.57
C ARG A 330 4.65 6.64 14.97
N LEU A 331 4.01 7.80 14.95
CA LEU A 331 4.66 9.09 14.74
C LEU A 331 4.88 9.73 16.10
N ALA A 332 6.09 10.21 16.37
CA ALA A 332 6.41 10.90 17.61
C ALA A 332 7.08 12.25 17.31
N ALA A 333 6.53 13.31 17.88
CA ALA A 333 7.13 14.63 17.84
C ALA A 333 8.24 14.72 18.90
N SER A 334 9.41 15.21 18.51
CA SER A 334 10.60 15.38 19.36
C SER A 334 10.86 16.86 19.64
N ASP A 335 11.06 17.20 20.91
CA ASP A 335 11.46 18.57 21.35
C ASP A 335 12.87 18.95 20.84
N ASN A 336 13.67 17.96 20.41
CA ASN A 336 15.00 18.22 19.91
C ASN A 336 14.92 18.83 18.50
N ASP A 337 15.06 20.15 18.46
CA ASP A 337 14.94 21.02 17.28
C ASP A 337 15.99 20.78 16.18
N HIS A 338 16.95 19.89 16.39
CA HIS A 338 18.21 20.01 15.66
C HIS A 338 18.26 19.36 14.28
N LEU A 339 17.42 18.37 13.92
CA LEU A 339 17.48 17.80 12.56
C LEU A 339 16.16 17.22 12.02
N GLN A 340 15.38 16.51 12.84
CA GLN A 340 14.14 15.84 12.42
C GLN A 340 13.13 15.86 13.57
N PRO A 341 12.20 16.83 13.61
CA PRO A 341 11.22 16.96 14.70
C PRO A 341 10.22 15.80 14.75
N ILE A 342 10.11 14.96 13.72
CA ILE A 342 9.22 13.81 13.71
C ILE A 342 10.05 12.55 13.50
N SER A 343 9.84 11.60 14.38
CA SER A 343 10.32 10.24 14.22
C SER A 343 9.15 9.31 13.90
N VAL A 344 9.45 8.24 13.17
CA VAL A 344 8.49 7.21 12.80
C VAL A 344 9.01 5.87 13.27
N GLU A 345 8.13 5.03 13.82
CA GLU A 345 8.48 3.70 14.32
C GLU A 345 7.39 2.68 13.96
N VAL A 346 7.80 1.56 13.36
CA VAL A 346 6.92 0.40 13.16
C VAL A 346 6.81 -0.38 14.47
N LEU A 347 5.60 -0.43 15.02
CA LEU A 347 5.31 -1.15 16.26
C LEU A 347 4.88 -2.59 15.99
N ASP A 348 4.08 -2.80 14.94
CA ASP A 348 3.60 -4.12 14.52
C ASP A 348 3.50 -4.15 12.99
N PHE A 349 3.81 -5.30 12.40
CA PHE A 349 3.69 -5.53 10.96
C PHE A 349 3.34 -6.99 10.70
N ARG A 350 2.21 -7.21 10.02
CA ARG A 350 1.69 -8.53 9.69
C ARG A 350 1.36 -8.60 8.20
N SER A 351 1.65 -9.75 7.62
CA SER A 351 1.32 -10.07 6.23
C SER A 351 0.91 -11.54 6.17
N GLU A 352 -0.36 -11.75 5.88
CA GLU A 352 -1.00 -13.05 5.77
C GLU A 352 -1.46 -13.25 4.33
N VAL A 353 -1.06 -14.36 3.76
CA VAL A 353 -1.35 -14.72 2.38
C VAL A 353 -1.90 -16.13 2.40
N GLU A 354 -3.21 -16.26 2.24
CA GLU A 354 -3.88 -17.54 2.10
C GLU A 354 -4.39 -17.70 0.68
N LEU A 355 -3.65 -18.47 -0.12
CA LEU A 355 -4.02 -18.75 -1.50
C LEU A 355 -4.42 -20.21 -1.61
N GLN A 356 -5.60 -20.45 -2.18
CA GLN A 356 -6.13 -21.79 -2.38
C GLN A 356 -6.35 -22.03 -3.88
N ASP A 357 -6.10 -23.24 -4.36
CA ASP A 357 -6.48 -23.64 -5.70
C ASP A 357 -7.99 -23.89 -5.81
N GLN A 358 -8.47 -24.18 -7.01
CA GLN A 358 -9.89 -24.48 -7.27
C GLN A 358 -10.44 -25.72 -6.52
N LEU A 359 -9.57 -26.51 -5.88
CA LEU A 359 -9.92 -27.67 -5.06
C LEU A 359 -9.83 -27.36 -3.56
N GLY A 360 -9.57 -26.11 -3.17
CA GLY A 360 -9.38 -25.68 -1.79
C GLY A 360 -8.02 -26.06 -1.20
N ARG A 361 -7.04 -26.45 -2.01
CA ARG A 361 -5.70 -26.83 -1.53
C ARG A 361 -4.80 -25.59 -1.47
N PRO A 362 -3.96 -25.43 -0.44
CA PRO A 362 -3.08 -24.28 -0.34
C PRO A 362 -2.06 -24.23 -1.48
N ILE A 363 -1.89 -23.04 -2.08
CA ILE A 363 -0.89 -22.75 -3.11
C ILE A 363 0.37 -22.24 -2.41
N SER A 364 1.46 -23.00 -2.48
CA SER A 364 2.75 -22.57 -1.92
C SER A 364 3.46 -21.62 -2.89
N LEU A 365 3.64 -20.35 -2.49
CA LEU A 365 4.32 -19.33 -3.30
C LEU A 365 5.84 -19.52 -3.39
N PHE A 366 6.44 -20.23 -2.43
CA PHE A 366 7.90 -20.40 -2.31
C PHE A 366 8.30 -21.88 -2.25
N PRO A 367 8.07 -22.66 -3.32
CA PRO A 367 8.42 -24.09 -3.35
C PRO A 367 9.93 -24.35 -3.21
N ASP A 368 10.78 -23.36 -3.51
CA ASP A 368 12.24 -23.54 -3.61
C ASP A 368 12.98 -23.53 -2.26
N LEU A 369 12.32 -23.22 -1.14
CA LEU A 369 12.98 -23.27 0.17
C LEU A 369 12.96 -24.66 0.82
N GLN A 370 12.27 -25.66 0.24
CA GLN A 370 12.20 -27.02 0.79
C GLN A 370 12.63 -28.16 -0.16
N GLY A 371 13.33 -27.84 -1.26
CA GLY A 371 13.90 -28.84 -2.16
C GLY A 371 13.15 -28.95 -3.49
N GLY A 372 13.89 -28.95 -4.59
CA GLY A 372 13.43 -28.70 -5.96
C GLY A 372 12.43 -29.66 -6.60
N GLN A 373 11.67 -30.47 -5.82
CA GLN A 373 10.61 -31.33 -6.34
C GLN A 373 9.25 -30.62 -6.47
N GLY A 374 8.97 -29.56 -5.70
CA GLY A 374 7.63 -28.94 -5.65
C GLY A 374 7.18 -28.21 -6.92
N ARG A 375 8.10 -27.55 -7.66
CA ARG A 375 7.75 -26.81 -8.88
C ARG A 375 7.30 -27.73 -10.03
N ALA A 376 7.89 -28.93 -10.13
CA ALA A 376 7.54 -29.89 -11.17
C ALA A 376 6.11 -30.41 -10.99
N GLU A 377 5.68 -30.68 -9.76
CA GLU A 377 4.32 -31.17 -9.49
C GLU A 377 3.25 -30.12 -9.75
N LEU A 378 3.50 -28.85 -9.40
CA LEU A 378 2.56 -27.75 -9.69
C LEU A 378 2.42 -27.52 -11.20
N LEU A 379 3.53 -27.51 -11.94
CA LEU A 379 3.54 -27.36 -13.40
C LEU A 379 2.89 -28.56 -14.10
N VAL A 380 3.10 -29.79 -13.61
CA VAL A 380 2.41 -30.98 -14.12
C VAL A 380 0.91 -30.90 -13.84
N ALA A 381 0.49 -30.47 -12.64
CA ALA A 381 -0.93 -30.32 -12.31
C ALA A 381 -1.62 -29.24 -13.18
N LEU A 382 -0.94 -28.13 -13.47
CA LEU A 382 -1.46 -27.06 -14.33
C LEU A 382 -1.44 -27.45 -15.82
N ALA A 383 -0.37 -28.10 -16.31
CA ALA A 383 -0.26 -28.55 -17.70
C ALA A 383 -1.19 -29.72 -18.04
N MET A 384 -1.59 -30.53 -17.05
CA MET A 384 -2.51 -31.66 -17.26
C MET A 384 -3.99 -31.23 -17.33
N ARG A 385 -4.35 -29.99 -16.95
CA ARG A 385 -5.73 -29.48 -17.04
C ARG A 385 -6.28 -29.39 -18.48
N PRO A 386 -5.56 -28.86 -19.48
CA PRO A 386 -6.01 -28.92 -20.87
C PRO A 386 -6.17 -30.36 -21.37
N LEU A 387 -5.32 -31.29 -20.92
CA LEU A 387 -5.42 -32.70 -21.31
C LEU A 387 -6.65 -33.40 -20.71
N HIS A 388 -7.04 -33.07 -19.47
CA HIS A 388 -8.27 -33.60 -18.87
C HIS A 388 -9.55 -33.02 -19.52
N LEU A 389 -9.54 -31.76 -19.95
CA LEU A 389 -10.63 -31.16 -20.73
C LEU A 389 -10.70 -31.75 -22.15
N LEU A 390 -9.55 -32.01 -22.79
CA LEU A 390 -9.48 -32.66 -24.11
C LEU A 390 -9.93 -34.14 -24.06
N ARG A 391 -9.71 -34.84 -22.94
CA ARG A 391 -10.15 -36.23 -22.76
C ARG A 391 -11.67 -36.39 -22.66
N ARG A 392 -12.40 -35.30 -22.40
CA ARG A 392 -13.88 -35.28 -22.34
C ARG A 392 -14.54 -34.78 -23.63
N LEU A 393 -13.76 -34.35 -24.63
CA LEU A 393 -14.30 -33.96 -25.93
C LEU A 393 -14.35 -35.18 -26.87
N PRO A 394 -15.47 -35.40 -27.61
CA PRO A 394 -15.52 -36.43 -28.63
C PRO A 394 -14.42 -36.20 -29.67
N MET A 395 -13.66 -37.25 -30.03
CA MET A 395 -12.43 -37.21 -30.85
C MET A 395 -12.53 -36.36 -32.13
N ARG A 396 -13.74 -36.18 -32.68
CA ARG A 396 -13.99 -35.37 -33.89
C ARG A 396 -13.77 -33.86 -33.68
N CYS A 397 -13.88 -33.34 -32.46
CA CYS A 397 -13.65 -31.92 -32.16
C CYS A 397 -12.17 -31.60 -31.94
N ALA A 398 -11.41 -32.51 -31.31
CA ALA A 398 -9.99 -32.32 -31.03
C ALA A 398 -9.14 -32.15 -32.30
N MET A 399 -9.47 -32.88 -33.38
CA MET A 399 -8.76 -32.75 -34.66
C MET A 399 -8.99 -31.40 -35.35
N ARG A 400 -10.16 -30.75 -35.16
CA ARG A 400 -10.43 -29.42 -35.74
C ARG A 400 -9.68 -28.29 -35.03
N CYS A 401 -9.44 -28.41 -33.72
CA CYS A 401 -8.71 -27.41 -32.93
C CYS A 401 -7.19 -27.41 -33.22
N VAL A 402 -6.59 -28.57 -33.50
CA VAL A 402 -5.16 -28.65 -33.84
C VAL A 402 -4.87 -28.01 -35.20
N SER A 403 -5.79 -28.10 -36.16
CA SER A 403 -5.68 -27.41 -37.45
C SER A 403 -5.83 -25.89 -37.37
N SER A 404 -6.64 -25.37 -36.44
CA SER A 404 -6.84 -23.92 -36.26
C SER A 404 -5.67 -23.25 -35.52
N ALA A 405 -5.04 -23.96 -34.57
CA ALA A 405 -3.84 -23.47 -33.88
C ALA A 405 -2.60 -23.34 -34.80
N ARG A 406 -2.50 -24.15 -35.87
CA ARG A 406 -1.46 -24.00 -36.90
C ARG A 406 -1.69 -22.77 -37.79
N TRP A 407 -2.95 -22.41 -38.05
CA TRP A 407 -3.31 -21.21 -38.81
C TRP A 407 -3.03 -19.91 -38.04
N ALA A 408 -3.36 -19.87 -36.75
CA ALA A 408 -3.08 -18.70 -35.89
C ALA A 408 -1.57 -18.39 -35.77
N ARG A 409 -0.71 -19.41 -35.73
CA ARG A 409 0.76 -19.24 -35.72
C ARG A 409 1.35 -18.73 -37.04
N ALA A 410 0.69 -19.00 -38.17
CA ALA A 410 1.10 -18.45 -39.47
C ALA A 410 0.70 -16.97 -39.61
N SER A 411 -0.48 -16.59 -39.10
CA SER A 411 -0.99 -15.22 -39.16
C SER A 411 -0.25 -14.23 -38.22
N ALA A 412 0.29 -14.72 -37.10
CA ALA A 412 1.09 -13.90 -36.19
C ALA A 412 2.48 -13.53 -36.77
N ARG A 413 3.03 -14.33 -37.68
CA ARG A 413 4.33 -14.06 -38.33
C ARG A 413 4.24 -13.02 -39.45
N SER A 414 3.09 -12.87 -40.10
CA SER A 414 2.90 -11.84 -41.15
C SER A 414 2.62 -10.45 -40.58
N SER A 415 2.10 -10.33 -39.35
CA SER A 415 1.80 -9.03 -38.73
C SER A 415 3.04 -8.28 -38.25
N TRP A 416 4.17 -8.96 -38.04
CA TRP A 416 5.42 -8.35 -37.56
C TRP A 416 6.30 -7.78 -38.68
N ALA A 417 6.06 -8.15 -39.95
CA ALA A 417 6.84 -7.65 -41.09
C ALA A 417 6.33 -6.29 -41.64
N GLY A 418 5.15 -5.82 -41.22
CA GLY A 418 4.52 -4.59 -41.72
C GLY A 418 4.77 -3.32 -40.89
N LEU A 419 5.42 -3.42 -39.73
CA LEU A 419 5.55 -2.33 -38.75
C LEU A 419 6.88 -1.56 -38.80
N THR A 420 7.80 -1.88 -39.73
CA THR A 420 9.13 -1.24 -39.80
C THR A 420 9.32 -0.25 -40.96
N GLN A 421 8.25 0.26 -41.59
CA GLN A 421 8.37 1.07 -42.81
C GLN A 421 7.66 2.43 -42.83
N ASN A 422 7.16 2.94 -41.70
CA ASN A 422 6.34 4.17 -41.72
C ASN A 422 6.75 5.29 -40.75
N GLU A 423 8.05 5.54 -40.60
CA GLU A 423 8.54 6.75 -39.92
C GLU A 423 9.72 7.38 -40.68
N ARG A 424 9.41 8.03 -41.81
CA ARG A 424 10.22 9.13 -42.36
C ARG A 424 9.29 10.14 -43.03
N GLY A 425 9.16 11.31 -42.41
CA GLY A 425 8.66 12.51 -43.08
C GLY A 425 7.61 13.26 -42.28
N CYS A 426 8.05 14.30 -41.55
CA CYS A 426 7.48 15.65 -41.63
C CYS A 426 8.20 16.57 -40.64
N ASN A 427 9.20 17.29 -41.16
CA ASN A 427 9.54 18.63 -40.67
C ASN A 427 8.47 19.58 -41.25
N ASP A 428 7.80 20.37 -40.42
CA ASP A 428 7.84 21.84 -40.54
C ASP A 428 6.87 22.55 -39.57
N SER A 429 7.42 23.60 -38.94
CA SER A 429 6.80 24.89 -38.60
C SER A 429 5.69 24.97 -37.53
N GLY A 430 6.00 25.70 -36.45
CA GLY A 430 5.01 26.21 -35.50
C GLY A 430 5.58 26.90 -34.27
N ALA A 431 6.37 27.96 -34.46
CA ALA A 431 6.86 28.79 -33.35
C ALA A 431 5.70 29.60 -32.74
N VAL A 432 5.37 29.35 -31.47
CA VAL A 432 4.49 30.21 -30.66
C VAL A 432 5.34 30.89 -29.59
N GLN A 433 5.50 32.20 -29.73
CA GLN A 433 6.05 33.11 -28.73
C GLN A 433 5.12 33.19 -27.52
N LEU A 434 5.56 32.70 -26.36
CA LEU A 434 4.96 33.02 -25.07
C LEU A 434 5.63 34.26 -24.50
N ARG A 435 4.87 35.35 -24.44
CA ARG A 435 5.24 36.63 -23.83
C ARG A 435 5.16 36.48 -22.30
N MET A 436 6.29 36.69 -21.64
CA MET A 436 6.36 36.91 -20.20
C MET A 436 5.60 38.19 -19.83
N MET A 437 4.72 38.09 -18.83
CA MET A 437 4.31 39.24 -18.03
C MET A 437 4.58 38.92 -16.55
N GLN A 438 5.45 39.73 -15.98
CA GLN A 438 5.51 40.10 -14.57
C GLN A 438 5.97 41.57 -14.53
N PRO A 439 5.72 42.32 -13.44
CA PRO A 439 5.02 41.94 -12.22
C PRO A 439 3.52 42.23 -12.24
#